data_AF-X1FKP5-F1
#
_entry.id   AF-X1FKP5-F1
#
_cell.length_a   1.000
_cell.length_b   1.000
_cell.length_c   1.000
_cell.angle_alpha   90.00
_cell.angle_beta   90.00
_cell.angle_gamma   90.00
#
_symmetry.space_group_name_H-M   'P 1'
#
loop_
_entity.id
_entity.type
_entity.pdbx_description
1 polymer ?
#
loop_
_entity_poly.entity_id
_entity_poly.type
_entity_poly.pdbx_seq_one_letter_code
_entity_poly.pdbx_strand_id
1 'polypeptide(L)'
;MLANITARVQDGTWARRVAAVPLEEWKSKMIEKGLPRVAGGIDAAKDKTTAFFAQLLPAVDAASAKVKGMPDLTIDDSINRMTTFIREMAKFKKK
;
A
#
# COMPACT_ATOMS: atom_id res chain seq x y z
N MET A 1 -9.29 -10.46 -29.80
CA MET A 1 -8.16 -10.27 -28.87
C MET A 1 -7.52 -11.60 -28.47
N LEU A 2 -8.27 -12.54 -27.86
CA LEU A 2 -7.71 -13.80 -27.34
C LEU A 2 -7.00 -14.67 -28.40
N ALA A 3 -7.60 -14.84 -29.58
CA ALA A 3 -7.01 -15.62 -30.68
C ALA A 3 -5.61 -15.12 -31.09
N ASN A 4 -5.42 -13.80 -31.13
CA ASN A 4 -4.12 -13.22 -31.48
C ASN A 4 -3.07 -13.41 -30.37
N ILE A 5 -3.49 -13.41 -29.10
CA ILE A 5 -2.59 -13.71 -27.98
C ILE A 5 -2.17 -15.18 -28.04
N THR A 6 -3.12 -16.11 -28.22
CA THR A 6 -2.84 -17.54 -28.34
C THR A 6 -1.87 -17.82 -29.49
N ALA A 7 -2.07 -17.20 -30.66
CA ALA A 7 -1.17 -17.34 -31.79
C ALA A 7 0.27 -16.89 -31.47
N ARG A 8 0.44 -15.78 -30.72
CA ARG A 8 1.78 -15.27 -30.33
C ARG A 8 2.45 -16.05 -29.20
N VAL A 9 1.66 -16.76 -28.41
CA VAL A 9 2.19 -17.72 -27.43
C VAL A 9 2.67 -18.97 -28.16
N GLN A 10 1.85 -19.51 -29.06
CA GLN A 10 2.16 -20.72 -29.83
C GLN A 10 3.35 -20.54 -30.78
N ASP A 11 3.48 -19.39 -31.45
CA ASP A 11 4.60 -19.11 -32.36
C ASP A 11 5.91 -18.72 -31.63
N GLY A 12 5.90 -18.71 -30.29
CA GLY A 12 7.05 -18.41 -29.45
C GLY A 12 7.45 -16.93 -29.39
N THR A 13 6.74 -16.04 -30.08
CA THR A 13 7.00 -14.58 -30.05
C THR A 13 6.90 -14.05 -28.62
N TRP A 14 5.91 -14.50 -27.86
CA TRP A 14 5.71 -14.09 -26.47
C TRP A 14 6.92 -14.44 -25.60
N ALA A 15 7.34 -15.71 -25.61
CA ALA A 15 8.45 -16.18 -24.78
C ALA A 15 9.75 -15.44 -25.12
N ARG A 16 10.05 -15.27 -26.42
CA ARG A 16 11.23 -14.54 -26.89
C ARG A 16 11.25 -13.08 -26.43
N ARG A 17 10.10 -12.40 -26.47
CA ARG A 17 9.99 -10.99 -26.08
C ARG A 17 10.03 -10.79 -24.57
N VAL A 18 9.43 -11.69 -23.79
CA VAL A 18 9.49 -11.62 -22.31
C VAL A 18 10.91 -11.88 -21.82
N ALA A 19 11.65 -12.80 -22.45
CA ALA A 19 13.04 -13.08 -22.12
C ALA A 19 14.05 -12.07 -22.71
N ALA A 20 13.60 -11.08 -23.48
CA ALA A 20 14.48 -10.19 -24.24
C ALA A 20 15.34 -9.25 -23.36
N VAL A 21 14.99 -9.08 -22.08
CA VAL A 21 15.75 -8.25 -21.14
C VAL A 21 16.45 -9.18 -20.13
N PRO A 22 17.78 -9.32 -20.21
CA PRO A 22 18.54 -10.07 -19.21
C PRO A 22 18.41 -9.45 -17.82
N LEU A 23 18.55 -10.29 -16.77
CA LEU A 23 18.48 -9.84 -15.38
C LEU A 23 19.43 -8.67 -15.07
N GLU A 24 20.65 -8.72 -15.59
CA GLU A 24 21.66 -7.67 -15.36
C GLU A 24 21.27 -6.33 -16.02
N GLU A 25 20.68 -6.38 -17.22
CA GLU A 25 20.15 -5.17 -17.87
C GLU A 25 18.97 -4.60 -17.08
N TRP A 26 18.09 -5.46 -16.55
CA TRP A 26 16.99 -5.03 -15.70
C TRP A 26 17.49 -4.36 -14.42
N LYS A 27 18.50 -4.94 -13.76
CA LYS A 27 19.12 -4.37 -12.54
C LYS A 27 19.73 -3.00 -12.84
N SER A 28 20.54 -2.88 -13.89
CA SER A 28 21.12 -1.59 -14.31
C SER A 28 20.03 -0.54 -14.56
N LYS A 29 18.97 -0.89 -15.33
CA LYS A 29 17.83 0.01 -15.57
C LYS A 29 17.12 0.42 -14.28
N MET A 30 16.96 -0.49 -13.33
CA MET A 30 16.35 -0.17 -12.04
C MET A 30 17.23 0.75 -11.20
N ILE A 31 18.54 0.51 -11.15
CA ILE A 31 19.47 1.33 -10.37
C ILE A 31 19.59 2.73 -10.99
N GLU A 32 19.80 2.80 -12.30
CA GLU A 32 20.14 4.06 -12.98
C GLU A 32 18.90 4.90 -13.32
N LYS A 33 17.74 4.27 -13.54
CA LYS A 33 16.52 4.98 -13.98
C LYS A 33 15.34 4.78 -13.05
N GLY A 34 15.20 3.60 -12.45
CA GLY A 34 14.11 3.29 -11.53
C GLY A 34 14.23 4.04 -10.21
N LEU A 35 15.31 3.79 -9.46
CA LEU A 35 15.57 4.36 -8.13
C LEU A 35 15.49 5.90 -8.13
N PRO A 36 16.10 6.63 -9.08
CA PRO A 36 16.00 8.10 -9.09
C PRO A 36 14.56 8.61 -9.25
N ARG A 37 13.67 7.86 -9.92
CA ARG A 37 12.25 8.22 -10.08
C ARG A 37 11.42 7.95 -8.83
N VAL A 38 11.85 7.05 -7.95
CA VAL A 38 11.15 6.77 -6.69
C VAL A 38 11.09 8.02 -5.83
N ALA A 39 12.22 8.74 -5.69
CA ALA A 39 12.27 9.99 -4.92
C ALA A 39 11.29 11.03 -5.49
N GLY A 40 11.30 11.28 -6.80
CA GLY A 40 10.36 12.20 -7.44
C GLY A 40 8.89 11.78 -7.29
N GLY A 41 8.61 10.47 -7.30
CA GLY A 41 7.28 9.94 -7.02
C GLY A 41 6.84 10.16 -5.58
N ILE A 42 7.75 10.02 -4.61
CA ILE A 42 7.51 10.33 -3.20
C ILE A 42 7.20 11.81 -3.03
N ASP A 43 8.02 12.69 -3.60
CA ASP A 43 7.82 14.14 -3.51
C ASP A 43 6.48 14.57 -4.11
N ALA A 44 6.12 14.04 -5.29
CA ALA A 44 4.84 14.33 -5.93
C ALA A 44 3.63 13.80 -5.14
N ALA A 45 3.79 12.70 -4.40
CA ALA A 45 2.73 12.11 -3.57
C ALA A 45 2.69 12.66 -2.14
N LYS A 46 3.72 13.42 -1.72
CA LYS A 46 3.91 13.89 -0.35
C LYS A 46 2.70 14.65 0.15
N ASP A 47 2.28 15.69 -0.55
CA ASP A 47 1.20 16.57 -0.10
C ASP A 47 -0.13 15.84 0.01
N LYS A 48 -0.45 14.95 -0.95
CA LYS A 48 -1.63 14.08 -0.90
C LYS A 48 -1.61 13.18 0.34
N THR A 49 -0.44 12.63 0.66
CA THR A 49 -0.25 11.73 1.80
C THR A 49 -0.34 12.49 3.11
N THR A 50 0.35 13.63 3.23
CA THR A 50 0.27 14.55 4.38
C THR A 50 -1.15 15.03 4.63
N ALA A 51 -1.88 15.43 3.58
CA ALA A 51 -3.27 15.87 3.70
C ALA A 51 -4.20 14.74 4.19
N PHE A 52 -3.96 13.50 3.77
CA PHE A 52 -4.70 12.35 4.29
C PHE A 52 -4.38 12.09 5.76
N PHE A 53 -3.11 12.10 6.15
CA PHE A 53 -2.70 11.89 7.54
C PHE A 53 -3.18 13.01 8.48
N ALA A 54 -3.23 14.26 8.01
CA ALA A 54 -3.79 15.37 8.76
C ALA A 54 -5.27 15.13 9.14
N GLN A 55 -6.01 14.31 8.37
CA GLN A 55 -7.37 13.91 8.71
C GLN A 55 -7.42 12.61 9.53
N LEU A 56 -6.57 11.63 9.19
CA LEU A 56 -6.58 10.30 9.81
C LEU A 56 -6.06 10.31 11.25
N LEU A 57 -4.94 10.99 11.50
CA LEU A 57 -4.24 10.95 12.80
C LEU A 57 -5.14 11.42 13.95
N PRO A 58 -5.92 12.52 13.84
CA PRO A 58 -6.86 12.90 14.89
C PRO A 58 -7.89 11.81 15.23
N ALA A 59 -8.35 11.04 14.24
CA ALA A 59 -9.28 9.93 14.49
C ALA A 59 -8.59 8.76 15.21
N VAL A 60 -7.34 8.45 14.84
CA VAL A 60 -6.50 7.46 15.54
C VAL A 60 -6.23 7.87 16.97
N ASP A 61 -5.89 9.13 17.21
CA ASP A 61 -5.63 9.67 18.55
C ASP A 61 -6.88 9.60 19.43
N ALA A 62 -8.04 9.99 18.90
CA ALA A 62 -9.32 9.90 19.60
C ALA A 62 -9.69 8.45 19.96
N ALA A 63 -9.54 7.52 19.00
CA ALA A 63 -9.78 6.10 19.24
C ALA A 63 -8.82 5.52 20.28
N SER A 64 -7.54 5.88 20.20
CA SER A 64 -6.50 5.41 21.14
C SER A 64 -6.72 5.97 22.55
N ALA A 65 -7.11 7.24 22.68
CA ALA A 65 -7.44 7.84 23.97
C ALA A 65 -8.62 7.11 24.64
N LYS A 66 -9.65 6.76 23.85
CA LYS A 66 -10.79 5.98 24.35
C LYS A 66 -10.38 4.60 24.85
N VAL A 67 -9.55 3.88 24.07
CA VAL A 67 -9.05 2.56 24.46
C VAL A 67 -8.17 2.62 25.71
N LYS A 68 -7.30 3.63 25.84
CA LYS A 68 -6.44 3.80 27.02
C LYS A 68 -7.22 3.93 28.33
N GLY A 69 -8.44 4.47 28.28
CA GLY A 69 -9.33 4.58 29.45
C GLY A 69 -10.11 3.31 29.80
N MET A 70 -9.97 2.22 29.04
CA MET A 70 -10.66 0.96 29.30
C MET A 70 -9.85 0.06 30.24
N PRO A 71 -10.48 -0.87 30.97
CA PRO A 71 -9.77 -1.95 31.67
C PRO A 71 -8.87 -2.76 30.73
N ASP A 72 -7.82 -3.40 31.26
CA ASP A 72 -6.83 -4.17 30.49
C ASP A 72 -6.26 -5.40 31.24
N LEU A 73 -6.97 -5.91 32.25
CA LEU A 73 -6.48 -6.98 33.11
C LEU A 73 -6.78 -8.38 32.58
N THR A 74 -7.84 -8.53 31.78
CA THR A 74 -8.32 -9.82 31.28
C THR A 74 -8.24 -9.92 29.75
N ILE A 75 -8.43 -11.14 29.24
CA ILE A 75 -8.56 -11.37 27.80
C ILE A 75 -9.82 -10.68 27.25
N ASP A 76 -10.92 -10.68 28.00
CA ASP A 76 -12.16 -10.02 27.60
C ASP A 76 -11.99 -8.50 27.53
N ASP A 77 -11.23 -7.92 28.47
CA ASP A 77 -10.84 -6.51 28.43
C ASP A 77 -10.03 -6.20 27.16
N SER A 78 -9.07 -7.07 26.83
CA SER A 78 -8.23 -6.93 25.62
C SER A 78 -9.06 -7.01 24.34
N ILE A 79 -10.01 -7.94 24.26
CA ILE A 79 -10.96 -8.07 23.14
C ILE A 79 -11.80 -6.80 23.04
N ASN A 80 -12.35 -6.32 24.15
CA ASN A 80 -13.18 -5.13 24.19
C ASN A 80 -12.42 -3.87 23.73
N ARG A 81 -11.16 -3.71 24.15
CA ARG A 81 -10.25 -2.63 23.71
C ARG A 81 -10.04 -2.65 22.20
N MET A 82 -9.70 -3.82 21.65
CA MET A 82 -9.51 -3.99 20.20
C MET A 82 -10.80 -3.70 19.42
N THR A 83 -11.92 -4.29 19.82
CA THR A 83 -13.21 -4.06 19.15
C THR A 83 -13.62 -2.59 19.22
N THR A 84 -13.35 -1.91 20.34
CA THR A 84 -13.62 -0.47 20.49
C THR A 84 -12.79 0.34 19.51
N PHE A 85 -11.48 0.10 19.41
CA PHE A 85 -10.61 0.78 18.45
C PHE A 85 -11.14 0.64 17.02
N ILE A 86 -11.45 -0.60 16.59
CA ILE A 86 -11.95 -0.90 15.24
C ILE A 86 -13.27 -0.16 14.97
N ARG A 87 -14.20 -0.18 15.94
CA ARG A 87 -15.48 0.52 15.81
C ARG A 87 -15.33 2.03 15.71
N GLU A 88 -14.39 2.64 16.45
CA GLU A 88 -14.11 4.07 16.34
C GLU A 88 -13.46 4.41 15.00
N MET A 89 -12.48 3.62 14.55
CA MET A 89 -11.84 3.82 13.25
C MET A 89 -12.80 3.62 12.07
N ALA A 90 -13.80 2.74 12.20
CA ALA A 90 -14.84 2.55 11.18
C ALA A 90 -15.72 3.80 10.97
N LYS A 91 -15.74 4.74 11.93
CA LYS A 91 -16.46 6.02 11.79
C LYS A 91 -15.68 7.05 10.99
N PHE A 92 -14.36 6.87 10.86
CA PHE A 92 -13.54 7.79 10.08
C PHE A 92 -13.97 7.76 8.61
N LYS A 93 -14.35 8.93 8.09
CA LYS A 93 -14.59 9.16 6.67
C LYS A 93 -13.70 10.31 6.23
N LYS A 94 -12.91 10.06 5.18
CA LYS A 94 -12.11 11.12 4.54
C LYS A 94 -13.07 12.20 4.01
N LYS A 95 -12.75 13.46 4.30
CA LYS A 95 -13.40 14.64 3.73
C LYS A 95 -12.81 14.98 2.37
#